data_AF-A0A8T0Y646-F1
#
_entry.id   AF-A0A8T0Y646-F1
#
_cell.length_a   1.000
_cell.length_b   1.000
_cell.length_c   1.000
_cell.angle_alpha   90.00
_cell.angle_beta   90.00
_cell.angle_gamma   90.00
#
_symmetry.space_group_name_H-M   'P 1'
#
loop_
_entity.id
_entity.type
_entity.pdbx_description
1 polymer ?
#
loop_
_entity_poly.entity_id
_entity_poly.type
_entity_poly.pdbx_seq_one_letter_code
_entity_poly.pdbx_strand_id
1 'polypeptide(L)'
;MAVVCGGRHAIKVQQDNASPHIPTDDQWICAAVGEYGRRVELVFQPPNSPDLNMLDLGLFTAIQARQRLRMTRDLDELIAAVEASYWELLPATINACFLTLQATMDKCIQEYGGNALSQLIRRRLD
;
A
#
# COMPACT_ATOMS: atom_id res chain seq x y z
N MET A 1 0.21 0.92 4.68
CA MET A 1 1.59 0.87 5.19
C MET A 1 2.30 -0.29 4.51
N ALA A 2 3.07 -0.04 3.45
CA ALA A 2 3.90 -1.05 2.81
C ALA A 2 5.33 -0.95 3.36
N VAL A 3 5.88 -2.08 3.81
CA VAL A 3 7.21 -2.17 4.42
C VAL A 3 8.17 -2.75 3.39
N VAL A 4 9.14 -1.97 2.94
CA VAL A 4 10.25 -2.49 2.11
C VAL A 4 11.45 -2.69 3.02
N CYS A 5 11.89 -3.95 3.18
CA CYS A 5 13.03 -4.33 4.02
C CYS A 5 14.17 -4.91 3.16
N GLY A 6 15.37 -4.33 3.29
CA GLY A 6 16.65 -4.93 2.89
C GLY A 6 17.64 -4.86 4.06
N GLY A 7 18.40 -5.92 4.35
CA GLY A 7 19.28 -6.00 5.53
C GLY A 7 20.31 -4.86 5.62
N ARG A 8 20.48 -4.28 6.82
CA ARG A 8 21.21 -3.02 7.14
C ARG A 8 20.61 -1.72 6.60
N HIS A 9 19.57 -1.77 5.74
CA HIS A 9 18.92 -0.58 5.21
C HIS A 9 17.74 -0.14 6.07
N ALA A 10 17.44 1.16 6.02
CA ALA A 10 16.28 1.74 6.68
C ALA A 10 15.00 1.04 6.23
N ILE A 11 14.10 0.77 7.17
CA ILE A 11 12.74 0.38 6.84
C ILE A 11 12.03 1.61 6.28
N LYS A 12 11.60 1.54 5.02
CA LYS A 12 10.81 2.61 4.40
C LYS A 12 9.33 2.34 4.65
N VAL A 13 8.65 3.33 5.22
CA VAL A 13 7.21 3.32 5.40
C VAL A 13 6.63 4.35 4.43
N GLN A 14 6.02 3.87 3.36
CA GLN A 14 5.39 4.72 2.36
C GLN A 14 3.97 5.13 2.77
N GLN A 15 3.66 6.40 2.59
CA GLN A 15 2.34 7.02 2.79
C GLN A 15 1.91 7.81 1.54
N ASP A 16 0.61 8.03 1.37
CA ASP A 16 0.08 8.95 0.36
C ASP A 16 0.22 10.42 0.80
N ASN A 17 -0.13 11.36 -0.09
CA ASN A 17 0.05 12.80 0.11
C ASN A 17 -1.22 13.52 0.65
N ALA A 18 -2.23 12.80 1.12
CA ALA A 18 -3.44 13.44 1.64
C ALA A 18 -3.18 14.18 2.98
N SER A 19 -3.89 15.28 3.22
CA SER A 19 -3.91 15.88 4.57
C SER A 19 -4.91 15.08 5.43
N PRO A 20 -4.60 14.66 6.68
CA PRO A 20 -3.57 15.16 7.59
C PRO A 20 -2.48 14.12 7.92
N HIS A 21 -1.65 13.73 6.95
CA HIS A 21 -0.60 12.73 7.21
C HIS A 21 0.54 13.25 8.08
N ILE A 22 1.22 12.29 8.70
CA ILE A 22 2.30 12.51 9.65
C ILE A 22 3.51 13.05 8.90
N PRO A 23 4.06 14.21 9.28
CA PRO A 23 5.31 14.71 8.71
C PRO A 23 6.42 13.65 8.79
N THR A 24 7.28 13.59 7.79
CA THR A 24 8.36 12.59 7.76
C THR A 24 9.35 12.72 8.92
N ASP A 25 9.40 13.91 9.53
CA ASP A 25 10.21 14.30 10.70
C ASP A 25 9.38 14.41 11.98
N ASP A 26 8.17 13.82 12.01
CA ASP A 26 7.31 13.83 13.18
C ASP A 26 8.04 13.30 14.42
N GLN A 27 7.97 14.08 15.50
CA GLN A 27 8.77 13.84 16.70
C GLN A 27 8.33 12.57 17.43
N TRP A 28 7.03 12.25 17.40
CA TRP A 28 6.51 11.05 18.06
C TRP A 28 6.96 9.79 17.32
N ILE A 29 6.91 9.81 15.99
CA ILE A 29 7.47 8.73 15.17
C ILE A 29 8.98 8.62 15.38
N CYS A 30 9.73 9.73 15.33
CA CYS A 30 11.17 9.71 15.57
C CYS A 30 11.54 9.09 16.92
N ALA A 31 10.81 9.43 17.98
CA ALA A 31 11.02 8.85 19.31
C ALA A 31 10.75 7.34 19.34
N ALA A 32 9.58 6.91 18.82
CA ALA A 32 9.23 5.49 18.75
C ALA A 32 10.22 4.67 17.91
N VAL A 33 10.73 5.24 16.82
CA VAL A 33 11.76 4.63 15.97
C VAL A 33 13.10 4.53 16.70
N GLY A 34 13.45 5.55 17.48
CA GLY A 34 14.64 5.53 18.35
C GLY A 34 14.62 4.37 19.35
N GLU A 35 13.45 4.08 19.94
CA GLU A 35 13.27 2.95 20.86
C GLU A 35 13.26 1.59 20.16
N TYR A 36 12.77 1.53 18.92
CA TYR A 36 12.63 0.29 18.14
C TYR A 36 13.97 -0.35 17.73
N GLY A 37 15.09 0.37 17.87
CA GLY A 37 16.43 -0.16 17.60
C GLY A 37 16.71 -0.46 16.12
N ARG A 38 15.87 0.06 15.21
CA ARG A 38 16.06 0.00 13.76
C ARG A 38 15.82 1.36 13.15
N ARG A 39 16.52 1.66 12.06
CA ARG A 39 16.24 2.87 11.27
C ARG A 39 14.92 2.67 10.51
N VAL A 40 13.95 3.51 10.77
CA VAL A 40 12.68 3.59 10.04
C VAL A 40 12.54 5.00 9.51
N GLU A 41 12.13 5.13 8.25
CA GLU A 41 11.97 6.41 7.59
C GLU A 41 10.59 6.45 6.93
N LEU A 42 9.81 7.48 7.27
CA LEU A 42 8.58 7.81 6.57
C LEU A 42 8.92 8.45 5.23
N VAL A 43 8.22 8.02 4.18
CA VAL A 43 8.38 8.57 2.83
C VAL A 43 7.00 8.79 2.21
N PHE A 44 6.86 9.90 1.51
CA PHE A 44 5.68 10.15 0.70
C PHE A 44 5.81 9.49 -0.68
N GLN A 45 4.70 9.02 -1.23
CA GLN A 45 4.61 8.71 -2.65
C GLN A 45 4.72 10.01 -3.49
N PRO A 46 4.98 9.92 -4.80
CA PRO A 46 4.86 11.07 -5.69
C PRO A 46 3.43 11.66 -5.73
N PRO A 47 3.26 13.00 -5.85
CA PRO A 47 1.94 13.63 -5.92
C PRO A 47 1.08 13.09 -7.08
N ASN A 48 -0.23 12.90 -6.83
CA ASN A 48 -1.20 12.40 -7.81
C ASN A 48 -0.88 11.02 -8.41
N SER A 49 -0.09 10.19 -7.72
CA SER A 49 0.32 8.87 -8.18
C SER A 49 -0.23 7.75 -7.29
N PRO A 50 -1.56 7.52 -7.26
CA PRO A 50 -2.15 6.42 -6.48
C PRO A 50 -1.67 5.03 -6.95
N ASP A 51 -1.17 4.95 -8.18
CA ASP A 51 -0.55 3.76 -8.74
C ASP A 51 0.87 3.49 -8.23
N LEU A 52 1.46 4.45 -7.52
CA LEU A 52 2.74 4.31 -6.85
C LEU A 52 2.59 4.06 -5.34
N ASN A 53 1.40 3.62 -4.92
CA ASN A 53 1.09 3.14 -3.58
C ASN A 53 0.58 1.71 -3.64
N MET A 54 1.29 0.78 -2.99
CA MET A 54 0.89 -0.64 -2.99
C MET A 54 -0.51 -0.87 -2.41
N LEU A 55 -0.93 -0.06 -1.42
CA LEU A 55 -2.24 -0.20 -0.81
C LEU A 55 -3.37 0.08 -1.81
N ASP A 56 -3.26 1.22 -2.51
CA ASP A 56 -4.25 1.66 -3.49
C ASP A 56 -4.18 0.85 -4.78
N LEU A 57 -2.97 0.48 -5.21
CA LEU A 57 -2.75 -0.23 -6.45
C LEU A 57 -3.33 -1.66 -6.43
N GLY A 58 -3.26 -2.34 -5.29
CA GLY A 58 -3.59 -3.77 -5.26
C GLY A 58 -4.18 -4.30 -3.97
N LEU A 59 -3.68 -3.88 -2.79
CA LEU A 59 -4.11 -4.51 -1.55
C LEU A 59 -5.58 -4.24 -1.23
N PHE A 60 -6.03 -2.99 -1.31
CA PHE A 60 -7.43 -2.65 -1.04
C PHE A 60 -8.37 -3.29 -2.06
N THR A 61 -7.98 -3.34 -3.33
CA THR A 61 -8.74 -4.05 -4.38
C THR A 61 -8.87 -5.53 -4.05
N ALA A 62 -7.79 -6.19 -3.62
CA ALA A 62 -7.83 -7.61 -3.25
C ALA A 62 -8.72 -7.87 -2.02
N ILE A 63 -8.63 -7.03 -0.99
CA ILE A 63 -9.51 -7.10 0.19
C ILE A 63 -10.97 -6.91 -0.23
N GLN A 64 -11.26 -5.88 -1.03
CA GLN A 64 -12.60 -5.55 -1.46
C GLN A 64 -13.23 -6.64 -2.33
N ALA A 65 -12.45 -7.24 -3.24
CA ALA A 65 -12.91 -8.36 -4.06
C ALA A 65 -13.36 -9.55 -3.19
N ARG A 66 -12.65 -9.83 -2.10
CA ARG A 66 -13.03 -10.87 -1.12
C ARG A 66 -14.21 -10.44 -0.25
N GLN A 67 -14.20 -9.20 0.24
CA GLN A 67 -15.26 -8.67 1.08
C GLN A 67 -16.62 -8.72 0.37
N ARG A 68 -16.66 -8.42 -0.94
CA ARG A 68 -17.87 -8.49 -1.78
C ARG A 68 -18.50 -9.89 -1.89
N LEU A 69 -17.77 -10.95 -1.53
CA LEU A 69 -18.33 -12.31 -1.46
C LEU A 69 -19.19 -12.54 -0.22
N ARG A 70 -19.23 -11.58 0.71
CA ARG A 70 -20.02 -11.62 1.94
C ARG A 70 -21.13 -10.58 1.87
N MET A 71 -22.33 -10.98 2.27
CA MET A 71 -23.43 -10.05 2.50
C MET A 71 -23.31 -9.47 3.91
N THR A 72 -23.37 -8.14 4.01
CA THR A 72 -23.26 -7.41 5.28
C THR A 72 -24.45 -6.45 5.37
N ARG A 73 -25.10 -6.37 6.52
CA ARG A 73 -26.35 -5.62 6.73
C ARG A 73 -26.17 -4.35 7.54
N ASP A 74 -25.07 -4.25 8.25
CA ASP A 74 -24.70 -3.11 9.07
C ASP A 74 -23.18 -2.88 9.04
N LEU A 75 -22.75 -1.85 9.77
CA LEU A 75 -21.36 -1.44 9.84
C LEU A 75 -20.48 -2.49 10.55
N ASP A 76 -20.99 -3.14 11.59
CA ASP A 76 -20.22 -4.10 12.38
C ASP A 76 -19.96 -5.38 11.55
N GLU A 77 -20.98 -5.86 10.83
CA GLU A 77 -20.83 -6.94 9.86
C GLU A 77 -19.85 -6.58 8.74
N LEU A 78 -19.85 -5.32 8.28
CA LEU A 78 -18.91 -4.84 7.26
C LEU A 78 -17.46 -4.83 7.78
N ILE A 79 -17.23 -4.31 8.99
CA ILE A 79 -15.90 -4.28 9.62
C ILE A 79 -15.38 -5.71 9.78
N ALA A 80 -16.19 -6.61 10.33
CA ALA A 80 -15.83 -8.01 10.50
C ALA A 80 -15.52 -8.70 9.16
N ALA A 81 -16.31 -8.40 8.11
CA ALA A 81 -16.08 -8.95 6.77
C ALA A 81 -14.78 -8.45 6.14
N VAL A 82 -14.42 -7.17 6.32
CA VAL A 82 -13.15 -6.59 5.84
C VAL A 82 -11.98 -7.23 6.59
N GLU A 83 -12.06 -7.34 7.91
CA GLU A 83 -11.01 -7.94 8.74
C GLU A 83 -10.76 -9.41 8.36
N ALA A 84 -11.83 -10.21 8.25
CA ALA A 84 -11.74 -11.59 7.78
C ALA A 84 -11.14 -11.68 6.37
N SER A 85 -11.55 -10.77 5.46
CA SER A 85 -11.02 -10.73 4.10
C SER A 85 -9.51 -10.48 4.07
N TYR A 86 -9.01 -9.62 4.96
CA TYR A 86 -7.58 -9.35 5.11
C TYR A 86 -6.83 -10.59 5.61
N TRP A 87 -7.29 -11.22 6.70
CA TRP A 87 -6.61 -12.38 7.28
C TRP A 87 -6.59 -13.61 6.39
N GLU A 88 -7.57 -13.73 5.49
CA GLU A 88 -7.64 -14.81 4.52
C GLU A 88 -6.86 -14.54 3.22
N LEU A 89 -6.26 -13.35 3.06
CA LEU A 89 -5.41 -13.09 1.90
C LEU A 89 -4.19 -14.01 1.93
N LEU A 90 -3.94 -14.67 0.80
CA LEU A 90 -2.75 -15.48 0.66
C LEU A 90 -1.51 -14.58 0.65
N PRO A 91 -0.41 -14.97 1.30
CA PRO A 91 0.86 -14.24 1.21
C PRO A 91 1.31 -14.03 -0.24
N ALA A 92 0.99 -14.97 -1.14
CA ALA A 92 1.24 -14.86 -2.58
C ALA A 92 0.51 -13.66 -3.22
N THR A 93 -0.71 -13.34 -2.78
CA THR A 93 -1.46 -12.16 -3.25
C THR A 93 -0.78 -10.87 -2.83
N ILE A 94 -0.32 -10.79 -1.58
CA ILE A 94 0.41 -9.62 -1.07
C ILE A 94 1.73 -9.44 -1.85
N ASN A 95 2.46 -10.53 -2.07
CA ASN A 95 3.70 -10.51 -2.86
C ASN A 95 3.43 -10.09 -4.32
N ALA A 96 2.34 -10.56 -4.93
CA ALA A 96 1.95 -10.13 -6.27
C ALA A 96 1.71 -8.61 -6.32
N CYS A 97 0.99 -8.03 -5.34
CA CYS A 97 0.81 -6.58 -5.25
C CYS A 97 2.14 -5.82 -5.17
N PHE A 98 3.12 -6.34 -4.41
CA PHE A 98 4.47 -5.75 -4.35
C PHE A 98 5.20 -5.80 -5.69
N LEU A 99 5.17 -6.93 -6.39
CA LEU A 99 5.78 -7.07 -7.71
C LEU A 99 5.08 -6.18 -8.74
N THR A 100 3.76 -6.04 -8.64
CA THR A 100 2.97 -5.13 -9.48
C THR A 100 3.35 -3.67 -9.24
N LEU A 101 3.60 -3.25 -8.00
CA LEU A 101 4.11 -1.91 -7.70
C LEU A 101 5.47 -1.67 -8.38
N GLN A 102 6.40 -2.63 -8.28
CA GLN A 102 7.72 -2.53 -8.91
C GLN A 102 7.61 -2.40 -10.43
N ALA A 103 6.79 -3.26 -11.07
CA ALA A 103 6.56 -3.17 -12.51
C ALA A 103 5.92 -1.83 -12.91
N THR A 104 5.02 -1.28 -12.08
CA THR A 104 4.39 0.02 -12.30
C THR A 104 5.41 1.16 -12.22
N MET A 105 6.32 1.12 -11.25
CA MET A 105 7.44 2.07 -11.16
C MET A 105 8.35 2.00 -12.38
N ASP A 106 8.74 0.79 -12.82
CA ASP A 106 9.57 0.61 -14.02
C ASP A 106 8.89 1.17 -15.26
N LYS A 107 7.58 0.95 -15.42
CA LYS A 107 6.82 1.51 -16.54
C LYS A 107 6.75 3.03 -16.46
N CYS A 108 6.50 3.59 -15.29
CA CYS A 108 6.47 5.03 -15.09
C CYS A 108 7.79 5.67 -15.54
N ILE A 109 8.93 5.06 -15.22
CA ILE A 109 10.25 5.50 -15.69
C ILE A 109 10.37 5.39 -17.22
N GLN A 110 9.98 4.26 -17.82
CA GLN A 110 10.02 4.08 -19.28
C GLN A 110 9.15 5.10 -20.04
N GLU A 111 8.08 5.56 -19.41
CA GLU A 111 7.13 6.52 -19.97
C GLU A 111 7.39 7.97 -19.52
N TYR A 112 8.56 8.25 -18.93
CA TYR A 112 8.96 9.58 -18.47
C TYR A 112 7.95 10.23 -17.50
N GLY A 113 7.36 9.44 -16.60
CA GLY A 113 6.34 9.88 -15.64
C GLY A 113 4.90 9.53 -16.05
N GLY A 114 4.71 8.80 -17.15
CA GLY A 114 3.39 8.30 -17.58
C GLY A 114 2.77 7.24 -16.66
N ASN A 115 1.47 6.96 -16.87
CA ASN A 115 0.67 6.05 -16.03
C ASN A 115 0.00 4.90 -16.81
N ALA A 116 0.57 4.43 -17.92
CA ALA A 116 -0.15 3.48 -18.77
C ALA A 116 -0.33 2.08 -18.15
N LEU A 117 0.65 1.57 -17.39
CA LEU A 117 0.56 0.23 -16.80
C LEU A 117 -0.50 0.16 -15.68
N SER A 118 -0.65 1.22 -14.90
CA SER A 118 -1.68 1.29 -13.86
C SER A 118 -3.10 1.32 -14.43
N GLN A 119 -3.29 1.99 -15.58
CA GLN A 119 -4.56 1.91 -16.31
C GLN A 119 -4.86 0.49 -16.81
N LEU A 120 -3.85 -0.25 -17.25
CA LEU A 120 -4.02 -1.63 -17.72
C LEU A 120 -4.35 -2.59 -16.56
N ILE A 121 -3.75 -2.38 -15.39
CA ILE A 121 -4.01 -3.19 -14.18
C ILE A 121 -5.43 -2.95 -13.67
N ARG A 122 -5.88 -1.69 -13.59
CA ARG A 122 -7.26 -1.34 -13.20
C ARG A 122 -8.26 -2.07 -14.09
N ARG A 123 -8.13 -1.96 -15.41
CA ARG A 123 -9.00 -2.62 -16.41
C ARG A 123 -9.03 -4.16 -16.35
N ARG A 124 -8.08 -4.81 -15.66
CA ARG A 124 -7.95 -6.28 -15.59
C ARG A 124 -8.49 -6.86 -14.29
N LEU A 125 -8.83 -6.00 -13.32
CA LEU A 125 -9.39 -6.35 -12.02
C LEU A 125 -10.87 -5.93 -11.88
N ASP A 126 -11.40 -5.23 -12.90
CA ASP A 126 -12.82 -4.89 -13.09
C ASP A 126 -13.56 -6.01 -13.86
#